data_AF-A0AAF3F3J1-F1
#
_entry.id   AF-A0AAF3F3J1-F1
#
_cell.length_a   1.000
_cell.length_b   1.000
_cell.length_c   1.000
_cell.angle_alpha   90.00
_cell.angle_beta   90.00
_cell.angle_gamma   90.00
#
_symmetry.space_group_name_H-M   'P 1'
#
loop_
_entity.id
_entity.type
_entity.pdbx_description
1 polymer ?
#
loop_
_entity_poly.entity_id
_entity_poly.type
_entity_poly.pdbx_seq_one_letter_code
_entity_poly.pdbx_strand_id
1 'polypeptide(L)'
;MNFFKKPDPKEEMRSNQREIRKANRDLETDRRALERREKELEAEIKKLAKAGQKEACATLAKQLVQLRNQKGKSVGMSAKLSGVQAQNSHMHSMHTMAKVMDSTANTMKTMNKQMPADKLMKQMKDFQEQSERMGLTEEMMSDSLDAILDEPGDEAEQDAIVAQVLDEIGIEMNSKLAAMPAAPKQQKETLSDQDLDKILAQLRS
;
A
#
# COMPACT_ATOMS: atom_id res chain seq x y z
N MET A 1 -14.34 -40.23 -13.99
CA MET A 1 -14.61 -38.92 -13.37
C MET A 1 -15.11 -39.16 -11.96
N ASN A 2 -14.29 -38.92 -10.94
CA ASN A 2 -14.70 -39.05 -9.53
C ASN A 2 -15.00 -37.66 -8.95
N PHE A 3 -16.26 -37.25 -9.01
CA PHE A 3 -16.75 -35.95 -8.52
C PHE A 3 -17.10 -35.92 -7.02
N PHE A 4 -16.87 -37.00 -6.26
CA PHE A 4 -17.34 -37.16 -4.87
C PHE A 4 -16.25 -37.47 -3.82
N LYS A 5 -14.96 -37.25 -4.12
CA LYS A 5 -13.93 -37.29 -3.09
C LYS A 5 -13.70 -35.86 -2.60
N LYS A 6 -13.84 -35.63 -1.28
CA LYS A 6 -13.37 -34.38 -0.67
C LYS A 6 -11.92 -34.15 -1.12
N PRO A 7 -11.58 -32.95 -1.62
CA PRO A 7 -10.22 -32.67 -2.06
C PRO A 7 -9.25 -33.02 -0.92
N ASP A 8 -8.11 -33.61 -1.25
CA ASP A 8 -7.05 -33.81 -0.27
C ASP A 8 -6.76 -32.44 0.37
N PRO A 9 -6.73 -32.31 1.71
CA PRO A 9 -6.37 -31.05 2.37
C PRO A 9 -5.11 -30.40 1.79
N LYS A 10 -4.17 -31.21 1.28
CA LYS A 10 -2.98 -30.72 0.58
C LYS A 10 -3.28 -30.04 -0.76
N GLU A 11 -4.24 -30.53 -1.53
CA GLU A 11 -4.68 -29.91 -2.78
C GLU A 11 -5.45 -28.61 -2.54
N GLU A 12 -6.31 -28.59 -1.52
CA GLU A 12 -7.06 -27.41 -1.10
C GLU A 12 -6.12 -26.28 -0.63
N MET A 13 -5.14 -26.60 0.21
CA MET A 13 -4.09 -25.64 0.62
C MET A 13 -3.28 -25.10 -0.56
N ARG A 14 -2.99 -25.95 -1.56
CA ARG A 14 -2.28 -25.55 -2.78
C ARG A 14 -3.14 -24.66 -3.68
N SER A 15 -4.46 -24.90 -3.76
CA SER A 15 -5.40 -24.01 -4.45
C SER A 15 -5.44 -22.65 -3.78
N ASN A 16 -5.62 -22.62 -2.45
CA ASN A 16 -5.65 -21.40 -1.67
C ASN A 16 -4.35 -20.58 -1.84
N GLN A 17 -3.18 -21.23 -1.81
CA GLN A 17 -1.90 -20.56 -2.08
C GLN A 17 -1.85 -19.91 -3.48
N ARG A 18 -2.45 -20.53 -4.50
CA ARG A 18 -2.50 -19.98 -5.86
C ARG A 18 -3.47 -18.80 -5.92
N GLU A 19 -4.61 -18.90 -5.25
CA GLU A 19 -5.61 -17.84 -5.16
C GLU A 19 -5.04 -16.61 -4.44
N ILE A 20 -4.37 -16.78 -3.30
CA ILE A 20 -3.68 -15.69 -2.58
C ILE A 20 -2.64 -15.00 -3.47
N ARG A 21 -1.84 -15.78 -4.22
CA ARG A 21 -0.85 -15.21 -5.16
C ARG A 21 -1.50 -14.46 -6.32
N LYS A 22 -2.64 -14.94 -6.81
CA LYS A 22 -3.41 -14.27 -7.86
C LYS A 22 -3.99 -12.96 -7.32
N ALA A 23 -4.64 -12.99 -6.17
CA ALA A 23 -5.18 -11.81 -5.49
C ALA A 23 -4.09 -10.74 -5.27
N ASN A 24 -2.90 -11.12 -4.81
CA ASN A 24 -1.78 -10.18 -4.67
C ASN A 24 -1.35 -9.53 -5.99
N ARG A 25 -1.39 -10.26 -7.12
CA ARG A 25 -1.08 -9.68 -8.45
C ARG A 25 -2.19 -8.78 -8.96
N ASP A 26 -3.44 -9.15 -8.71
CA ASP A 26 -4.59 -8.35 -9.09
C ASP A 26 -4.57 -7.02 -8.31
N LEU A 27 -4.29 -7.05 -6.99
CA LEU A 27 -4.08 -5.86 -6.17
C LEU A 27 -2.92 -4.99 -6.66
N GLU A 28 -1.80 -5.59 -7.06
CA GLU A 28 -0.67 -4.85 -7.62
C GLU A 28 -1.03 -4.15 -8.94
N THR A 29 -1.87 -4.79 -9.74
CA THR A 29 -2.37 -4.24 -11.02
C THR A 29 -3.33 -3.08 -10.75
N ASP A 30 -4.27 -3.26 -9.82
CA ASP A 30 -5.21 -2.23 -9.39
C ASP A 30 -4.48 -1.02 -8.79
N ARG A 31 -3.44 -1.26 -7.97
CA ARG A 31 -2.59 -0.20 -7.42
C ARG A 31 -1.95 0.64 -8.52
N ARG A 32 -1.43 0.03 -9.58
CA ARG A 32 -0.86 0.75 -10.73
C ARG A 32 -1.92 1.53 -11.50
N ALA A 33 -3.15 1.01 -11.59
CA ALA A 33 -4.26 1.74 -12.20
C ALA A 33 -4.64 2.97 -11.36
N LEU A 34 -4.68 2.84 -10.03
CA LEU A 34 -4.90 3.95 -9.10
C LEU A 34 -3.79 5.00 -9.21
N GLU A 35 -2.52 4.61 -9.29
CA GLU A 35 -1.40 5.55 -9.50
C GLU A 35 -1.49 6.36 -10.80
N ARG A 36 -2.04 5.78 -11.87
CA ARG A 36 -2.28 6.51 -13.12
C ARG A 36 -3.39 7.53 -12.95
N ARG A 37 -4.52 7.12 -12.35
CA ARG A 37 -5.64 8.03 -12.04
C ARG A 37 -5.23 9.16 -11.10
N GLU A 38 -4.33 8.88 -10.15
CA GLU A 38 -3.77 9.88 -9.23
C GLU A 38 -3.08 11.00 -10.01
N LYS A 39 -2.20 10.63 -10.95
CA LYS A 39 -1.48 11.60 -11.80
C LYS A 39 -2.42 12.37 -12.74
N GLU A 40 -3.46 11.71 -13.25
CA GLU A 40 -4.48 12.35 -14.09
C GLU A 40 -5.26 13.41 -13.30
N LEU A 41 -5.75 13.06 -12.09
CA LEU A 41 -6.45 13.97 -11.19
C LEU A 41 -5.55 15.13 -10.75
N GLU A 42 -4.28 14.88 -10.41
CA GLU A 42 -3.32 15.95 -10.09
C GLU A 42 -3.14 16.93 -11.26
N ALA A 43 -3.05 16.43 -12.49
CA ALA A 43 -2.93 17.27 -13.68
C ALA A 43 -4.21 18.09 -13.93
N GLU A 44 -5.38 17.51 -13.67
CA GLU A 44 -6.67 18.19 -13.81
C GLU A 44 -6.89 19.26 -12.74
N ILE A 45 -6.61 18.95 -11.47
CA ILE A 45 -6.60 19.93 -10.37
C ILE A 45 -5.66 21.08 -10.69
N LYS A 46 -4.46 20.80 -11.23
CA LYS A 46 -3.50 21.83 -11.66
C LYS A 46 -4.05 22.73 -12.78
N LYS A 47 -4.82 22.19 -13.72
CA LYS A 47 -5.47 22.98 -14.78
C LYS A 47 -6.58 23.87 -14.22
N LEU A 48 -7.45 23.32 -13.37
CA LEU A 48 -8.58 24.05 -12.78
C LEU A 48 -8.11 25.11 -11.78
N ALA A 49 -7.02 24.86 -11.05
CA ALA A 49 -6.40 25.83 -10.15
C ALA A 49 -5.90 27.06 -10.92
N LYS A 50 -5.28 26.85 -12.10
CA LYS A 50 -4.88 27.96 -13.00
C LYS A 50 -6.08 28.71 -13.57
N ALA A 51 -7.20 28.02 -13.80
CA ALA A 51 -8.45 28.63 -14.26
C ALA A 51 -9.23 29.35 -13.14
N GLY A 52 -8.78 29.28 -11.88
CA GLY A 52 -9.42 29.92 -10.73
C GLY A 52 -10.73 29.26 -10.29
N GLN A 53 -11.05 28.06 -10.78
CA GLN A 53 -12.29 27.35 -10.45
C GLN A 53 -12.18 26.60 -9.12
N LYS A 54 -12.34 27.34 -8.01
CA LYS A 54 -12.12 26.82 -6.64
C LYS A 54 -13.04 25.65 -6.26
N GLU A 55 -14.33 25.69 -6.62
CA GLU A 55 -15.29 24.63 -6.28
C GLU A 55 -15.00 23.31 -7.01
N ALA A 56 -14.63 23.40 -8.30
CA ALA A 56 -14.22 22.24 -9.09
C ALA A 56 -12.92 21.63 -8.55
N CYS A 57 -11.94 22.47 -8.17
CA CYS A 57 -10.72 22.02 -7.52
C CYS A 57 -10.98 21.30 -6.19
N ALA A 58 -11.86 21.84 -5.34
CA ALA A 58 -12.18 21.24 -4.05
C ALA A 58 -12.83 19.85 -4.23
N THR A 59 -13.73 19.70 -5.21
CA THR A 59 -14.38 18.42 -5.51
C THR A 59 -13.37 17.37 -5.99
N LEU A 60 -12.47 17.73 -6.92
CA LEU A 60 -11.44 16.82 -7.40
C LEU A 60 -10.38 16.52 -6.35
N ALA A 61 -10.06 17.47 -5.48
CA ALA A 61 -9.14 17.25 -4.37
C ALA A 61 -9.70 16.25 -3.35
N LYS A 62 -11.01 16.28 -3.06
CA LYS A 62 -11.68 15.22 -2.27
C LYS A 62 -11.52 13.85 -2.93
N GLN A 63 -11.71 13.76 -4.25
CA GLN A 63 -11.48 12.52 -4.99
C GLN A 63 -10.02 12.06 -4.93
N LEU A 64 -9.06 12.97 -5.00
CA LEU A 64 -7.63 12.66 -4.89
C LEU A 64 -7.28 12.08 -3.51
N VAL A 65 -7.81 12.66 -2.43
CA VAL A 65 -7.61 12.14 -1.05
C VAL A 65 -8.21 10.75 -0.90
N GLN A 66 -9.44 10.54 -1.39
CA GLN A 66 -10.06 9.22 -1.37
C GLN A 66 -9.25 8.18 -2.16
N LEU A 67 -8.71 8.56 -3.32
CA LEU A 67 -7.87 7.70 -4.14
C LEU A 67 -6.54 7.34 -3.43
N ARG A 68 -5.91 8.31 -2.76
CA ARG A 68 -4.70 8.09 -1.93
C ARG A 68 -4.99 7.15 -0.76
N ASN A 69 -6.14 7.30 -0.11
CA ASN A 69 -6.58 6.40 0.96
C ASN A 69 -6.83 4.98 0.43
N GLN A 70 -7.48 4.84 -0.74
CA GLN A 70 -7.68 3.54 -1.39
C GLN A 70 -6.35 2.86 -1.74
N LYS A 71 -5.37 3.62 -2.24
CA LYS A 71 -4.01 3.14 -2.50
C LYS A 71 -3.31 2.67 -1.22
N GLY A 72 -3.43 3.42 -0.12
CA GLY A 72 -2.91 3.03 1.20
C GLY A 72 -3.55 1.73 1.70
N LYS A 73 -4.88 1.62 1.63
CA LYS A 73 -5.63 0.41 1.96
C LYS A 73 -5.20 -0.79 1.12
N SER A 74 -4.92 -0.60 -0.18
CA SER A 74 -4.39 -1.68 -1.04
C SER A 74 -3.03 -2.20 -0.59
N VAL A 75 -2.15 -1.33 -0.07
CA VAL A 75 -0.84 -1.75 0.48
C VAL A 75 -1.04 -2.56 1.77
N GLY A 76 -1.90 -2.08 2.67
CA GLY A 76 -2.26 -2.81 3.90
C GLY A 76 -2.88 -4.18 3.59
N MET A 77 -3.78 -4.25 2.60
CA MET A 77 -4.39 -5.50 2.18
C MET A 77 -3.37 -6.49 1.57
N SER A 78 -2.39 -6.02 0.79
CA SER A 78 -1.32 -6.89 0.28
C SER A 78 -0.41 -7.42 1.41
N ALA A 79 -0.15 -6.61 2.42
CA ALA A 79 0.55 -7.05 3.63
C ALA A 79 -0.25 -8.13 4.39
N LYS A 80 -1.56 -7.93 4.57
CA LYS A 80 -2.46 -8.93 5.17
C LYS A 80 -2.44 -10.25 4.40
N LEU A 81 -2.59 -10.21 3.07
CA LEU A 81 -2.51 -11.41 2.22
C LEU A 81 -1.16 -12.12 2.33
N SER A 82 -0.07 -11.36 2.46
CA SER A 82 1.27 -11.92 2.67
C SER A 82 1.40 -12.59 4.05
N GLY A 83 0.78 -12.03 5.09
CA GLY A 83 0.66 -12.65 6.41
C GLY A 83 -0.11 -13.98 6.37
N VAL A 84 -1.30 -13.98 5.76
CA VAL A 84 -2.09 -15.20 5.55
C VAL A 84 -1.32 -16.25 4.76
N GLN A 85 -0.51 -15.84 3.77
CA GLN A 85 0.36 -16.75 3.03
C GLN A 85 1.41 -17.43 3.93
N ALA A 86 2.02 -16.68 4.86
CA ALA A 86 2.98 -17.20 5.82
C ALA A 86 2.31 -18.16 6.81
N GLN A 87 1.14 -17.81 7.32
CA GLN A 87 0.32 -18.65 8.20
C GLN A 87 -0.08 -19.95 7.51
N ASN A 88 -0.53 -19.91 6.24
CA ASN A 88 -0.86 -21.10 5.46
C ASN A 88 0.37 -22.01 5.25
N SER A 89 1.56 -21.42 5.03
CA SER A 89 2.81 -22.18 4.95
C SER A 89 3.19 -22.82 6.29
N HIS A 90 2.96 -22.13 7.41
CA HIS A 90 3.17 -22.68 8.75
C HIS A 90 2.23 -23.86 9.00
N MET A 91 0.93 -23.70 8.72
CA MET A 91 -0.08 -24.76 8.79
C MET A 91 0.30 -25.98 7.93
N HIS A 92 0.95 -25.76 6.78
CA HIS A 92 1.39 -26.86 5.91
C HIS A 92 2.52 -27.69 6.55
N SER A 93 3.49 -27.01 7.15
CA SER A 93 4.58 -27.66 7.90
C SER A 93 4.04 -28.41 9.10
N MET A 94 3.11 -27.79 9.83
CA MET A 94 2.36 -28.38 10.93
C MET A 94 1.63 -29.67 10.52
N HIS A 95 0.86 -29.63 9.43
CA HIS A 95 0.17 -30.81 8.91
C HIS A 95 1.16 -31.92 8.51
N THR A 96 2.26 -31.57 7.86
CA THR A 96 3.28 -32.54 7.47
C THR A 96 3.92 -33.18 8.70
N MET A 97 4.23 -32.39 9.72
CA MET A 97 4.74 -32.87 11.00
C MET A 97 3.74 -33.80 11.68
N ALA A 98 2.46 -33.44 11.75
CA ALA A 98 1.41 -34.29 12.30
C ALA A 98 1.30 -35.63 11.55
N LYS A 99 1.42 -35.63 10.22
CA LYS A 99 1.42 -36.86 9.41
C LYS A 99 2.64 -37.73 9.69
N VAL A 100 3.83 -37.13 9.83
CA VAL A 100 5.06 -37.85 10.20
C VAL A 100 4.94 -38.39 11.62
N MET A 101 4.40 -37.62 12.56
CA MET A 101 4.17 -38.06 13.94
C MET A 101 3.13 -39.17 14.00
N ASP A 102 2.07 -39.15 13.20
CA ASP A 102 1.09 -40.24 13.10
C ASP A 102 1.76 -41.52 12.56
N SER A 103 2.52 -41.44 11.47
CA SER A 103 3.31 -42.58 10.96
C SER A 103 4.34 -43.09 11.98
N THR A 104 4.99 -42.18 12.70
CA THR A 104 5.98 -42.49 13.73
C THR A 104 5.30 -43.10 14.95
N ALA A 105 4.14 -42.61 15.36
CA ALA A 105 3.33 -43.16 16.45
C ALA A 105 2.78 -44.53 16.08
N ASN A 106 2.35 -44.74 14.84
CA ASN A 106 1.94 -46.06 14.34
C ASN A 106 3.12 -47.04 14.35
N THR A 107 4.30 -46.62 13.86
CA THR A 107 5.54 -47.43 13.92
C THR A 107 6.00 -47.66 15.35
N MET A 108 5.92 -46.63 16.20
CA MET A 108 6.19 -46.71 17.62
C MET A 108 5.19 -47.60 18.31
N LYS A 109 3.91 -47.67 17.92
CA LYS A 109 2.91 -48.59 18.49
C LYS A 109 3.27 -50.04 18.18
N THR A 110 3.79 -50.30 16.98
CA THR A 110 4.42 -51.58 16.62
C THR A 110 5.70 -51.84 17.44
N MET A 111 6.43 -50.79 17.81
CA MET A 111 7.66 -50.82 18.62
C MET A 111 7.43 -50.68 20.14
N ASN A 112 6.21 -50.33 20.58
CA ASN A 112 5.76 -50.02 21.96
C ASN A 112 5.57 -51.30 22.79
N LYS A 113 5.97 -52.44 22.22
CA LYS A 113 6.36 -53.59 23.04
C LYS A 113 7.69 -53.35 23.77
N GLN A 114 8.48 -52.31 23.45
CA GLN A 114 9.84 -52.13 23.99
C GLN A 114 10.29 -50.68 24.31
N MET A 115 9.47 -49.62 24.27
CA MET A 115 9.89 -48.26 24.74
C MET A 115 8.75 -47.38 25.29
N PRO A 116 9.01 -46.39 26.19
CA PRO A 116 7.97 -45.70 26.96
C PRO A 116 7.36 -44.47 26.24
N ALA A 117 6.02 -44.41 26.22
CA ALA A 117 5.19 -43.39 25.55
C ALA A 117 5.23 -41.97 26.18
N ASP A 118 5.81 -41.81 27.37
CA ASP A 118 5.67 -40.59 28.18
C ASP A 118 6.38 -39.36 27.60
N LYS A 119 7.50 -39.55 26.89
CA LYS A 119 8.27 -38.43 26.29
C LYS A 119 7.54 -37.77 25.12
N LEU A 120 6.74 -38.55 24.37
CA LEU A 120 5.99 -38.05 23.21
C LEU A 120 4.78 -37.21 23.65
N MET A 121 4.05 -37.66 24.68
CA MET A 121 2.94 -36.88 25.24
C MET A 121 3.39 -35.52 25.78
N LYS A 122 4.57 -35.48 26.41
CA LYS A 122 5.15 -34.22 26.89
C LYS A 122 5.49 -33.27 25.73
N GLN A 123 6.10 -33.77 24.66
CA GLN A 123 6.40 -32.95 23.48
C GLN A 123 5.15 -32.45 22.75
N MET A 124 4.06 -33.23 22.71
CA MET A 124 2.79 -32.76 22.15
C MET A 124 2.15 -31.67 23.01
N LYS A 125 2.22 -31.79 24.34
CA LYS A 125 1.70 -30.77 25.26
C LYS A 125 2.49 -29.46 25.16
N ASP A 126 3.82 -29.55 25.18
CA ASP A 126 4.70 -28.38 25.03
C ASP A 126 4.47 -27.71 23.66
N PHE A 127 4.22 -28.50 22.61
CA PHE A 127 3.90 -27.99 21.29
C PHE A 127 2.56 -27.24 21.28
N GLN A 128 1.51 -27.79 21.90
CA GLN A 128 0.20 -27.17 21.96
C GLN A 128 0.25 -25.83 22.70
N GLU A 129 0.98 -25.76 23.82
CA GLU A 129 1.15 -24.53 24.60
C GLU A 129 1.93 -23.45 23.83
N GLN A 130 2.94 -23.83 23.05
CA GLN A 130 3.65 -22.90 22.15
C GLN A 130 2.78 -22.44 20.97
N SER A 131 1.95 -23.33 20.41
CA SER A 131 1.04 -23.00 19.32
C SER A 131 -0.08 -22.06 19.76
N GLU A 132 -0.63 -22.24 20.97
CA GLU A 132 -1.62 -21.34 21.57
C GLU A 132 -1.00 -19.96 21.86
N ARG A 133 0.22 -19.92 22.39
CA ARG A 133 0.94 -18.66 22.63
C ARG A 133 1.23 -17.90 21.34
N MET A 134 1.51 -18.62 20.25
CA MET A 134 1.69 -18.03 18.92
C MET A 134 0.36 -17.48 18.35
N GLY A 135 -0.76 -18.19 18.52
CA GLY A 135 -2.07 -17.73 18.10
C GLY A 135 -2.49 -16.42 18.78
N LEU A 136 -2.22 -16.30 20.08
CA LEU A 136 -2.48 -15.08 20.86
C LEU A 136 -1.66 -13.89 20.37
N THR A 137 -0.40 -14.11 19.94
CA THR A 137 0.42 -13.05 19.36
C THR A 137 -0.03 -12.63 17.96
N GLU A 138 -0.61 -13.55 17.19
CA GLU A 138 -1.15 -13.26 15.85
C GLU A 138 -2.44 -12.42 15.96
N GLU A 139 -3.30 -12.70 16.94
CA GLU A 139 -4.49 -11.90 17.26
C GLU A 139 -4.11 -10.47 17.70
N MET A 140 -3.18 -10.34 18.65
CA MET A 140 -2.68 -9.01 19.06
C MET A 140 -2.01 -8.23 17.92
N MET A 141 -1.32 -8.93 17.01
CA MET A 141 -0.74 -8.31 15.81
C MET A 141 -1.81 -7.91 14.80
N SER A 142 -2.86 -8.71 14.61
CA SER A 142 -4.00 -8.37 13.75
C SER A 142 -4.75 -7.15 14.27
N ASP A 143 -5.03 -7.09 15.57
CA ASP A 143 -5.76 -5.98 16.20
C ASP A 143 -4.97 -4.67 16.12
N SER A 144 -3.64 -4.74 16.29
CA SER A 144 -2.79 -3.57 16.12
C SER A 144 -2.68 -3.14 14.65
N LEU A 145 -2.67 -4.08 13.71
CA LEU A 145 -2.68 -3.77 12.28
C LEU A 145 -4.03 -3.18 11.84
N ASP A 146 -5.14 -3.66 12.41
CA ASP A 146 -6.49 -3.14 12.15
C ASP A 146 -6.69 -1.77 12.77
N ALA A 147 -6.22 -1.52 14.00
CA ALA A 147 -6.26 -0.19 14.59
C ALA A 147 -5.50 0.87 13.77
N ILE A 148 -4.42 0.48 13.08
CA ILE A 148 -3.66 1.36 12.18
C ILE A 148 -4.35 1.56 10.83
N LEU A 149 -5.13 0.58 10.36
CA LEU A 149 -5.79 0.61 9.05
C LEU A 149 -7.21 1.16 9.08
N ASP A 150 -7.85 1.13 10.24
CA ASP A 150 -9.26 1.48 10.44
C ASP A 150 -9.45 2.87 11.05
N GLU A 151 -8.39 3.70 11.15
CA GLU A 151 -8.54 5.12 11.52
C GLU A 151 -9.33 5.83 10.41
N PRO A 152 -10.64 6.09 10.63
CA PRO A 152 -11.47 6.74 9.64
C PRO A 152 -11.23 8.23 9.86
N GLY A 153 -10.37 8.82 9.03
CA GLY A 153 -10.11 10.26 9.05
C GLY A 153 -11.43 11.02 9.10
N ASP A 154 -11.60 11.77 10.19
CA ASP A 154 -12.81 12.52 10.51
C ASP A 154 -13.18 13.41 9.33
N GLU A 155 -14.46 13.62 9.05
CA GLU A 155 -14.89 14.40 7.88
C GLU A 155 -14.32 15.84 7.93
N ALA A 156 -14.11 16.36 9.14
CA ALA A 156 -13.43 17.63 9.40
C ALA A 156 -11.91 17.60 9.09
N GLU A 157 -11.23 16.47 9.34
CA GLU A 157 -9.83 16.28 8.97
C GLU A 157 -9.68 16.19 7.46
N GLN A 158 -10.64 15.58 6.76
CA GLN A 158 -10.59 15.48 5.30
C GLN A 158 -10.59 16.85 4.62
N ASP A 159 -11.39 17.81 5.10
CA ASP A 159 -11.40 19.16 4.54
C ASP A 159 -10.08 19.91 4.83
N ALA A 160 -9.47 19.70 6.00
CA ALA A 160 -8.13 20.22 6.31
C ALA A 160 -7.04 19.57 5.43
N ILE A 161 -7.12 18.26 5.20
CA ILE A 161 -6.22 17.50 4.32
C ILE A 161 -6.40 17.96 2.87
N VAL A 162 -7.61 18.26 2.42
CA VAL A 162 -7.87 18.80 1.08
C VAL A 162 -7.21 20.17 0.92
N ALA A 163 -7.34 21.06 1.91
CA ALA A 163 -6.66 22.36 1.90
C ALA A 163 -5.13 22.17 1.85
N GLN A 164 -4.59 21.27 2.67
CA GLN A 164 -3.16 20.94 2.66
C GLN A 164 -2.69 20.39 1.30
N VAL A 165 -3.43 19.48 0.67
CA VAL A 165 -3.08 18.91 -0.63
C VAL A 165 -3.15 19.97 -1.74
N LEU A 166 -4.11 20.88 -1.68
CA LEU A 166 -4.20 22.02 -2.61
C LEU A 166 -3.01 22.98 -2.43
N ASP A 167 -2.60 23.23 -1.19
CA ASP A 167 -1.41 24.04 -0.88
C ASP A 167 -0.12 23.34 -1.31
N GLU A 168 0.03 22.03 -1.07
CA GLU A 168 1.15 21.22 -1.55
C GLU A 168 1.25 21.26 -3.09
N ILE A 169 0.13 21.14 -3.79
CA ILE A 169 0.07 21.27 -5.26
C ILE A 169 0.42 22.71 -5.69
N GLY A 170 -0.02 23.73 -4.95
CA GLY A 170 0.34 25.12 -5.16
C GLY A 170 1.82 25.42 -4.95
N ILE A 171 2.44 24.81 -3.94
CA ILE A 171 3.87 24.91 -3.62
C ILE A 171 4.70 24.11 -4.65
N GLU A 172 4.27 22.93 -5.09
CA GLU A 172 4.89 22.21 -6.21
C GLU A 172 4.89 23.04 -7.49
N MET A 173 3.81 23.78 -7.74
CA MET A 173 3.73 24.67 -8.90
C MET A 173 4.73 25.83 -8.76
N ASN A 174 4.74 26.52 -7.61
CA ASN A 174 5.65 27.63 -7.37
C ASN A 174 7.12 27.18 -7.35
N SER A 175 7.42 25.99 -6.83
CA SER A 175 8.78 25.43 -6.82
C SER A 175 9.22 25.01 -8.22
N LYS A 176 8.36 24.40 -9.05
CA LYS A 176 8.68 24.11 -10.46
C LYS A 176 8.84 25.37 -11.31
N LEU A 177 8.05 26.42 -11.05
CA LEU A 177 8.19 27.73 -11.71
C LEU A 177 9.44 28.48 -11.25
N ALA A 178 9.82 28.39 -9.97
CA ALA A 178 11.04 28.99 -9.43
C ALA A 178 12.32 28.23 -9.85
N ALA A 179 12.22 26.91 -10.08
CA ALA A 179 13.32 26.06 -10.54
C ALA A 179 13.50 26.08 -12.07
N MET A 180 12.55 26.63 -12.84
CA MET A 180 12.80 26.93 -14.25
C MET A 180 13.78 28.11 -14.32
N PRO A 181 14.88 28.02 -15.08
CA PRO A 181 15.75 29.17 -15.27
C PRO A 181 14.89 30.28 -15.87
N ALA A 182 14.84 31.42 -15.17
CA ALA A 182 14.10 32.58 -15.62
C ALA A 182 14.49 32.83 -17.08
N ALA A 183 13.49 32.83 -17.97
CA ALA A 183 13.69 33.29 -19.34
C ALA A 183 14.45 34.61 -19.27
N PRO A 184 15.50 34.82 -20.09
CA PRO A 184 16.35 35.99 -19.96
C PRO A 184 15.42 37.20 -19.99
N LYS A 185 15.42 37.95 -18.87
CA LYS A 185 14.76 39.24 -18.81
C LYS A 185 15.32 40.00 -20.00
N GLN A 186 14.49 40.23 -21.02
CA GLN A 186 14.78 41.28 -21.98
C GLN A 186 14.92 42.53 -21.13
N GLN A 187 16.16 42.97 -20.95
CA GLN A 187 16.48 44.31 -20.51
C GLN A 187 15.71 45.21 -21.45
N LYS A 188 14.59 45.77 -20.96
CA LYS A 188 14.18 47.07 -21.44
C LYS A 188 15.32 47.98 -20.99
N GLU A 189 16.25 48.23 -21.90
CA GLU A 189 17.18 49.34 -21.80
C GLU A 189 16.31 50.58 -21.63
N THR A 190 16.23 51.08 -20.40
CA THR A 190 15.84 52.46 -20.16
C THR A 190 16.95 53.31 -20.76
N LEU A 191 16.76 53.80 -21.98
CA LEU A 191 17.64 54.82 -22.53
C LEU A 191 17.72 55.96 -21.52
N SER A 192 18.94 56.32 -21.13
CA SER A 192 19.17 57.43 -20.22
C SER A 192 18.88 58.75 -20.95
N ASP A 193 18.40 59.77 -20.23
CA ASP A 193 18.09 61.09 -20.83
C ASP A 193 19.27 61.69 -21.62
N GLN A 194 20.50 61.28 -21.28
CA GLN A 194 21.72 61.68 -21.99
C GLN A 194 21.83 61.13 -23.41
N ASP A 195 21.16 60.02 -23.71
CA ASP A 195 21.16 59.39 -25.03
C ASP A 195 20.09 60.00 -25.95
N LEU A 196 18.98 60.51 -25.37
CA LEU A 196 17.95 61.25 -26.10
C LEU A 196 18.44 62.62 -26.58
N ASP A 197 19.22 63.33 -25.75
CA ASP A 197 19.79 64.64 -26.11
C ASP A 197 20.80 64.56 -27.26
N LYS A 198 21.58 63.47 -27.34
CA LYS A 198 22.52 63.25 -28.44
C LYS A 198 21.81 63.00 -29.77
N ILE A 199 20.67 62.30 -29.76
CA ILE A 199 19.86 62.03 -30.95
C ILE A 199 19.13 63.30 -31.42
N LEU A 200 18.68 64.15 -30.51
CA LEU A 200 18.08 65.45 -30.84
C LEU A 200 19.09 66.44 -31.43
N ALA A 201 20.35 66.39 -30.98
CA ALA A 201 21.42 67.22 -31.54
C ALA A 201 21.77 66.81 -32.99
N GLN A 202 21.72 65.51 -33.32
CA GLN A 202 21.94 65.01 -34.69
C GLN A 202 20.84 65.37 -35.69
N LEU A 203 19.66 65.78 -35.23
CA LEU A 203 18.55 66.24 -36.08
C LEU A 203 18.51 67.78 -36.25
N ARG A 204 19.38 68.51 -35.54
CA ARG A 204 19.47 69.98 -35.59
C ARG A 204 20.72 70.49 -36.34
N SER A 205 21.51 69.61 -36.93
CA SER A 205 22.58 69.91 -37.91
C SER A 205 22.16 69.50 -39.31
#